data_AF-A0A9W7GFZ0-F1
#
_entry.id   AF-A0A9W7GFZ0-F1
#
_cell.length_a   1.000
_cell.length_b   1.000
_cell.length_c   1.000
_cell.angle_alpha   90.00
_cell.angle_beta   90.00
_cell.angle_gamma   90.00
#
_symmetry.space_group_name_H-M   'P 1'
#
loop_
_entity.id
_entity.type
_entity.pdbx_description
1 polymer ?
#
loop_
_entity_poly.entity_id
_entity_poly.type
_entity_poly.pdbx_seq_one_letter_code
_entity_poly.pdbx_strand_id
1 'polypeptide(L)'
;MFTGSQHDALTAISVTFSLISFFGVLLIIVSYLTFPKLRTFSFGLVFFMSCADLGALFSYLLGSPGEGGLCRFQGLLQQYCELSSIIWSALIAFTLYRAVVKLQDSASLLKRYLAFGYGIPVICAFLPLFTSSYTNTGGWCWISNTQTVGQVWRWLLFYGPLWSCVGYNAYCYYLTEKAMKNMFSNQGTEMPTKYKALIKRLKLYPLILVVCWTWATINRLQNAFSPDNPVFWLYVLQSLFRSLQGLLNCVAYGLQPNVRKCWVEWLSNRPRTGWLVDKLRVDDDVEDDKEEGEEIDDVKKPVEADTML
;
A
#
# COMPACT_ATOMS: atom_id res chain seq x y z
N MET A 1 15.91 -17.67 -23.42
CA MET A 1 14.73 -18.43 -22.96
C MET A 1 15.09 -19.11 -21.65
N PHE A 2 14.21 -19.13 -20.64
CA PHE A 2 14.50 -19.75 -19.34
C PHE A 2 14.22 -21.25 -19.35
N THR A 3 14.86 -22.00 -18.45
CA THR A 3 14.63 -23.43 -18.27
C THR A 3 13.31 -23.69 -17.52
N GLY A 4 12.76 -24.91 -17.62
CA GLY A 4 11.59 -25.31 -16.82
C GLY A 4 11.81 -25.09 -15.31
N SER A 5 12.98 -25.47 -14.80
CA SER A 5 13.36 -25.25 -13.40
C SER A 5 13.38 -23.79 -12.97
N GLN A 6 13.74 -22.87 -13.87
CA GLN A 6 13.69 -21.43 -13.60
C GLN A 6 12.25 -20.92 -13.52
N HIS A 7 11.37 -21.40 -14.40
CA HIS A 7 9.94 -21.09 -14.35
C HIS A 7 9.28 -21.62 -13.08
N ASP A 8 9.64 -22.84 -12.66
CA ASP A 8 9.18 -23.44 -11.41
C ASP A 8 9.66 -22.65 -10.18
N ALA A 9 10.93 -22.21 -10.19
CA ALA A 9 11.47 -21.36 -9.12
C ALA A 9 10.73 -20.03 -9.00
N LEU A 10 10.43 -19.36 -10.12
CA LEU A 10 9.65 -18.10 -10.10
C LEU A 10 8.24 -18.31 -9.54
N THR A 11 7.60 -19.42 -9.91
CA THR A 11 6.28 -19.79 -9.44
C THR A 11 6.31 -20.08 -7.94
N ALA A 12 7.27 -20.88 -7.46
CA ALA A 12 7.43 -21.23 -6.06
C ALA A 12 7.68 -19.99 -5.19
N ILE A 13 8.53 -19.06 -5.64
CA ILE A 13 8.76 -17.77 -4.96
C ILE A 13 7.45 -16.98 -4.91
N SER A 14 6.77 -16.81 -6.04
CA SER A 14 5.51 -16.04 -6.09
C SER A 14 4.49 -16.61 -5.11
N VAL A 15 4.24 -17.92 -5.15
CA VAL A 15 3.23 -18.58 -4.30
C VAL A 15 3.61 -18.49 -2.81
N THR A 16 4.86 -18.78 -2.45
CA THR A 16 5.31 -18.79 -1.06
C THR A 16 5.15 -17.43 -0.39
N PHE A 17 5.64 -16.37 -1.03
CA PHE A 17 5.53 -15.02 -0.47
C PHE A 17 4.10 -14.49 -0.53
N SER A 18 3.31 -14.90 -1.54
CA SER A 18 1.88 -14.56 -1.61
C SER A 18 1.08 -15.18 -0.47
N LEU A 19 1.40 -16.40 -0.01
CA LEU A 19 0.75 -16.99 1.16
C LEU A 19 0.97 -16.17 2.43
N ILE A 20 2.22 -15.75 2.68
CA ILE A 20 2.55 -14.93 3.86
C ILE A 20 1.79 -13.59 3.79
N SER A 21 1.85 -12.95 2.62
CA SER A 21 1.16 -11.69 2.37
C SER A 21 -0.36 -11.81 2.44
N PHE A 22 -0.93 -12.94 2.04
CA PHE A 22 -2.36 -13.25 2.16
C PHE A 22 -2.82 -13.24 3.61
N PHE A 23 -2.09 -13.89 4.53
CA PHE A 23 -2.40 -13.81 5.95
C PHE A 23 -2.26 -12.40 6.52
N GLY A 24 -1.25 -11.63 6.08
CA GLY A 24 -1.09 -10.22 6.46
C GLY A 24 -2.30 -9.37 6.04
N VAL A 25 -2.72 -9.50 4.78
CA VAL A 25 -3.90 -8.76 4.26
C VAL A 25 -5.19 -9.18 4.96
N LEU A 26 -5.36 -10.48 5.23
CA LEU A 26 -6.48 -10.97 6.03
C LEU A 26 -6.48 -10.37 7.43
N LEU A 27 -5.31 -10.19 8.06
CA LEU A 27 -5.21 -9.56 9.38
C LEU A 27 -5.71 -8.11 9.34
N ILE A 28 -5.40 -7.33 8.29
CA ILE A 28 -5.94 -5.98 8.12
C ILE A 28 -7.46 -6.00 8.02
N ILE A 29 -8.00 -6.85 7.14
CA ILE A 29 -9.44 -6.99 6.91
C ILE A 29 -10.16 -7.39 8.21
N VAL A 30 -9.66 -8.42 8.90
CA VAL A 30 -10.23 -8.90 10.17
C VAL A 30 -10.14 -7.82 11.24
N SER A 31 -9.03 -7.09 11.33
CA SER A 31 -8.88 -5.99 12.30
C SER A 31 -9.95 -4.91 12.11
N TYR A 32 -10.15 -4.47 10.87
CA TYR A 32 -11.15 -3.46 10.54
C TYR A 32 -12.59 -3.93 10.81
N LEU A 33 -12.89 -5.18 10.48
CA LEU A 33 -14.22 -5.76 10.70
C LEU A 33 -14.49 -6.05 12.18
N THR A 34 -13.48 -6.43 12.96
CA THR A 34 -13.65 -6.84 14.36
C THR A 34 -13.69 -5.64 15.31
N PHE A 35 -12.87 -4.60 15.08
CA PHE A 35 -12.74 -3.47 16.00
C PHE A 35 -13.54 -2.24 15.52
N PRO A 36 -14.67 -1.89 16.14
CA PRO A 36 -15.47 -0.73 15.75
C PRO A 36 -14.69 0.59 15.86
N LYS A 37 -13.77 0.68 16.83
CA LYS A 37 -12.87 1.83 17.03
C LYS A 37 -12.01 2.14 15.78
N LEU A 38 -11.71 1.15 14.94
CA LEU A 38 -10.90 1.31 13.74
C LEU A 38 -11.71 1.71 12.50
N ARG A 39 -13.04 1.74 12.55
CA ARG A 39 -13.91 2.01 11.39
C ARG A 39 -14.01 3.50 11.04
N THR A 40 -12.87 4.20 11.02
CA THR A 40 -12.77 5.58 10.56
C THR A 40 -12.65 5.62 9.04
N PHE A 41 -12.90 6.79 8.44
CA PHE A 41 -12.85 6.95 6.99
C PHE A 41 -11.50 6.52 6.39
N SER A 42 -10.38 6.99 6.96
CA SER A 42 -9.03 6.67 6.47
C SER A 42 -8.69 5.19 6.54
N PHE A 43 -9.03 4.52 7.66
CA PHE A 43 -8.83 3.08 7.78
C PHE A 43 -9.77 2.29 6.85
N GLY A 44 -10.96 2.83 6.57
CA GLY A 44 -11.86 2.30 5.55
C GLY A 44 -11.23 2.26 4.16
N LEU A 45 -10.47 3.30 3.77
CA LEU A 45 -9.74 3.31 2.49
C LEU A 45 -8.67 2.21 2.44
N VAL A 46 -7.94 2.01 3.54
CA VAL A 46 -6.96 0.92 3.64
C VAL A 46 -7.64 -0.44 3.57
N PHE A 47 -8.83 -0.59 4.16
CA PHE A 47 -9.63 -1.80 4.03
C PHE A 47 -9.99 -2.10 2.58
N PHE A 48 -10.50 -1.11 1.81
CA PHE A 48 -10.82 -1.32 0.39
C PHE A 48 -9.61 -1.64 -0.47
N MET A 49 -8.48 -0.97 -0.22
CA MET A 49 -7.19 -1.31 -0.82
C MET A 49 -6.80 -2.76 -0.50
N SER A 50 -6.95 -3.18 0.75
CA SER A 50 -6.64 -4.54 1.21
C SER A 50 -7.53 -5.60 0.56
N CYS A 51 -8.80 -5.29 0.29
CA CYS A 51 -9.67 -6.18 -0.50
C CYS A 51 -9.15 -6.37 -1.94
N ALA A 52 -8.61 -5.32 -2.55
CA ALA A 52 -7.98 -5.43 -3.87
C ALA A 52 -6.69 -6.26 -3.80
N ASP A 53 -5.82 -5.98 -2.81
CA ASP A 53 -4.58 -6.76 -2.58
C ASP A 53 -4.88 -8.25 -2.38
N LEU A 54 -5.93 -8.60 -1.64
CA LEU A 54 -6.35 -9.99 -1.42
C LEU A 54 -6.66 -10.71 -2.73
N GLY A 55 -7.35 -10.03 -3.66
CA GLY A 55 -7.65 -10.58 -4.99
C GLY A 55 -6.40 -10.74 -5.86
N ALA A 56 -5.46 -9.78 -5.80
CA ALA A 56 -4.17 -9.91 -6.48
C ALA A 56 -3.38 -11.10 -5.94
N LEU A 57 -3.31 -11.26 -4.62
CA LEU A 57 -2.65 -12.38 -3.97
C LEU A 57 -3.29 -13.72 -4.34
N PHE A 58 -4.62 -13.79 -4.35
CA PHE A 58 -5.33 -14.97 -4.83
C PHE A 58 -4.94 -15.33 -6.27
N SER A 59 -4.80 -14.34 -7.16
CA SER A 59 -4.34 -14.58 -8.53
C SER A 59 -2.92 -15.18 -8.58
N TYR A 60 -2.02 -14.80 -7.67
CA TYR A 60 -0.67 -15.36 -7.61
C TYR A 60 -0.66 -16.79 -7.06
N LEU A 61 -1.57 -17.10 -6.13
CA LEU A 61 -1.72 -18.45 -5.56
C LEU A 61 -2.19 -19.48 -6.59
N LEU A 62 -2.78 -19.05 -7.71
CA LEU A 62 -3.10 -19.93 -8.85
C LEU A 62 -1.84 -20.47 -9.58
N GLY A 63 -0.66 -19.91 -9.31
CA GLY A 63 0.61 -20.37 -9.87
C GLY A 63 0.77 -20.03 -11.36
N SER A 64 1.18 -21.01 -12.17
CA SER A 64 1.45 -20.87 -13.61
C SER A 64 0.57 -21.83 -14.42
N PRO A 65 -0.75 -21.57 -14.54
CA PRO A 65 -1.63 -22.39 -15.35
C PRO A 65 -1.22 -22.32 -16.83
N GLY A 66 -1.37 -23.43 -17.55
CA GLY A 66 -1.18 -23.46 -19.00
C GLY A 66 -2.15 -22.55 -19.75
N GLU A 67 -1.91 -22.36 -21.05
CA GLU A 67 -2.79 -21.55 -21.91
C GLU A 67 -4.24 -22.01 -21.83
N GLY A 68 -5.18 -21.07 -21.64
CA GLY A 68 -6.60 -21.38 -21.52
C GLY A 68 -7.39 -20.39 -20.65
N GLY A 69 -8.61 -20.79 -20.28
CA GLY A 69 -9.54 -19.95 -19.52
C GLY A 69 -9.01 -19.54 -18.15
N LEU A 70 -8.37 -20.46 -17.42
CA LEU A 70 -7.80 -20.19 -16.10
C LEU A 70 -6.66 -19.17 -16.16
N CYS A 71 -5.80 -19.27 -17.18
CA CYS A 71 -4.71 -18.32 -17.42
C CYS A 71 -5.23 -16.91 -17.73
N ARG A 72 -6.26 -16.81 -18.58
CA ARG A 72 -6.91 -15.52 -18.88
C ARG A 72 -7.58 -14.93 -17.64
N PHE A 73 -8.27 -15.75 -16.86
CA PHE A 73 -8.89 -15.33 -15.60
C PHE A 73 -7.86 -14.82 -14.60
N GLN A 74 -6.75 -15.57 -14.42
CA GLN A 74 -5.66 -15.17 -13.55
C GLN A 74 -5.08 -13.81 -13.98
N GLY A 75 -4.74 -13.65 -15.27
CA GLY A 75 -4.17 -12.41 -15.78
C GLY A 75 -5.12 -11.21 -15.68
N LEU A 76 -6.41 -11.43 -15.94
CA LEU A 76 -7.46 -10.42 -15.78
C LEU A 76 -7.59 -9.97 -14.31
N LEU A 77 -7.74 -10.94 -13.40
CA LEU A 77 -7.91 -10.69 -11.98
C LEU A 77 -6.70 -9.98 -11.41
N GLN A 78 -5.49 -10.45 -11.77
CA GLN A 78 -4.24 -9.81 -11.42
C GLN A 78 -4.23 -8.34 -11.86
N GLN A 79 -4.46 -8.08 -13.15
CA GLN A 79 -4.43 -6.73 -13.71
C GLN A 79 -5.44 -5.78 -13.02
N TYR A 80 -6.66 -6.27 -12.79
CA TYR A 80 -7.72 -5.52 -12.12
C TYR A 80 -7.35 -5.17 -10.67
N CYS A 81 -6.95 -6.17 -9.89
CA CYS A 81 -6.70 -6.03 -8.47
C CYS A 81 -5.45 -5.19 -8.17
N GLU A 82 -4.36 -5.40 -8.89
CA GLU A 82 -3.13 -4.61 -8.74
C GLU A 82 -3.39 -3.12 -9.06
N LEU A 83 -4.09 -2.84 -10.17
CA LEU A 83 -4.41 -1.47 -10.56
C LEU A 83 -5.40 -0.81 -9.59
N SER A 84 -6.37 -1.56 -9.06
CA SER A 84 -7.27 -1.06 -8.02
C SER A 84 -6.51 -0.66 -6.76
N SER A 85 -5.58 -1.49 -6.30
CA SER A 85 -4.72 -1.18 -5.15
C SER A 85 -3.91 0.09 -5.35
N ILE A 86 -3.32 0.27 -6.55
CA ILE A 86 -2.60 1.49 -6.95
C ILE A 86 -3.50 2.73 -6.85
N ILE A 87 -4.74 2.66 -7.35
CA ILE A 87 -5.66 3.80 -7.32
C ILE A 87 -6.09 4.11 -5.87
N TRP A 88 -6.35 3.09 -5.05
CA TRP A 88 -6.65 3.31 -3.63
C TRP A 88 -5.52 3.99 -2.88
N SER A 89 -4.25 3.69 -3.20
CA SER A 89 -3.10 4.44 -2.67
C SER A 89 -3.19 5.94 -2.99
N ALA A 90 -3.53 6.30 -4.24
CA ALA A 90 -3.73 7.69 -4.65
C ALA A 90 -4.92 8.36 -3.92
N LEU A 91 -6.02 7.63 -3.70
CA LEU A 91 -7.18 8.14 -2.96
C LEU A 91 -6.86 8.38 -1.48
N ILE A 92 -6.00 7.56 -0.86
CA ILE A 92 -5.51 7.77 0.50
C ILE A 92 -4.69 9.08 0.57
N ALA A 93 -3.77 9.29 -0.37
CA ALA A 93 -2.97 10.52 -0.42
C ALA A 93 -3.84 11.77 -0.67
N PHE A 94 -4.84 11.67 -1.55
CA PHE A 94 -5.78 12.75 -1.80
C PHE A 94 -6.62 13.08 -0.56
N THR A 95 -7.03 12.07 0.21
CA THR A 95 -7.77 12.26 1.46
C THR A 95 -6.93 13.02 2.47
N LEU A 96 -5.65 12.68 2.62
CA LEU A 96 -4.72 13.41 3.49
C LEU A 96 -4.54 14.85 3.01
N TYR A 97 -4.35 15.06 1.71
CA TYR A 97 -4.24 16.39 1.12
C TYR A 97 -5.47 17.25 1.42
N ARG A 98 -6.68 16.71 1.24
CA ARG A 98 -7.92 17.45 1.54
C ARG A 98 -8.06 17.77 3.02
N ALA A 99 -7.78 16.81 3.89
CA ALA A 99 -7.88 17.00 5.33
C ALA A 99 -6.91 18.07 5.84
N VAL A 100 -5.67 18.10 5.34
CA VAL A 100 -4.61 18.95 5.89
C VAL A 100 -4.48 20.28 5.14
N VAL A 101 -4.48 20.26 3.81
CA VAL A 101 -4.23 21.46 2.99
C VAL A 101 -5.53 22.23 2.73
N LYS A 102 -6.64 21.52 2.58
CA LYS A 102 -7.95 22.14 2.29
C LYS A 102 -8.85 22.23 3.51
N LEU A 103 -8.49 21.60 4.63
CA LEU A 103 -9.32 21.51 5.84
C LEU A 103 -10.73 21.00 5.52
N GLN A 104 -10.83 20.07 4.58
CA GLN A 104 -12.08 19.51 4.10
C GLN A 104 -12.17 18.02 4.40
N ASP A 105 -13.32 17.62 4.94
CA ASP A 105 -13.64 16.22 5.13
C ASP A 105 -13.94 15.51 3.79
N SER A 106 -13.63 14.21 3.76
CA SER A 106 -13.79 13.33 2.60
C SER A 106 -14.86 12.26 2.78
N ALA A 107 -15.55 12.17 3.92
CA ALA A 107 -16.52 11.11 4.17
C ALA A 107 -17.66 11.09 3.13
N SER A 108 -18.14 12.25 2.70
CA SER A 108 -19.18 12.38 1.67
C SER A 108 -18.74 11.90 0.27
N LEU A 109 -17.42 11.77 0.03
CA LEU A 109 -16.88 11.32 -1.25
C LEU A 109 -16.77 9.79 -1.37
N LEU A 110 -17.12 9.02 -0.33
CA LEU A 110 -16.93 7.56 -0.31
C LEU A 110 -17.47 6.86 -1.57
N LYS A 111 -18.69 7.21 -2.01
CA LYS A 111 -19.30 6.62 -3.22
C LYS A 111 -18.49 6.91 -4.49
N ARG A 112 -17.92 8.11 -4.60
CA ARG A 112 -17.05 8.50 -5.72
C ARG A 112 -15.71 7.76 -5.65
N TYR A 113 -15.16 7.60 -4.45
CA TYR A 113 -13.93 6.83 -4.26
C TYR A 113 -14.11 5.36 -4.60
N LEU A 114 -15.23 4.75 -4.21
CA LEU A 114 -15.57 3.38 -4.61
C LEU A 114 -15.70 3.25 -6.14
N ALA A 115 -16.38 4.22 -6.77
CA ALA A 115 -16.52 4.25 -8.22
C ALA A 115 -15.18 4.39 -8.95
N PHE A 116 -14.26 5.24 -8.47
CA PHE A 116 -12.93 5.39 -9.08
C PHE A 116 -12.00 4.22 -8.75
N GLY A 117 -11.92 3.83 -7.48
CA GLY A 117 -11.03 2.81 -6.95
C GLY A 117 -11.30 1.42 -7.50
N TYR A 118 -12.56 1.08 -7.78
CA TYR A 118 -12.92 -0.20 -8.40
C TYR A 118 -13.38 -0.08 -9.85
N GLY A 119 -13.98 1.03 -10.28
CA GLY A 119 -14.50 1.15 -11.65
C GLY A 119 -13.42 1.36 -12.72
N ILE A 120 -12.47 2.27 -12.51
CA ILE A 120 -11.40 2.54 -13.49
C ILE A 120 -10.58 1.26 -13.80
N PRO A 121 -10.17 0.46 -12.79
CA PRO A 121 -9.45 -0.78 -13.04
C PRO A 121 -10.22 -1.80 -13.88
N VAL A 122 -11.56 -1.86 -13.79
CA VAL A 122 -12.36 -2.76 -14.65
C VAL A 122 -12.12 -2.42 -16.11
N ILE A 123 -12.23 -1.14 -16.48
CA ILE A 123 -12.06 -0.71 -17.86
C ILE A 123 -10.66 -1.09 -18.36
N CYS A 124 -9.63 -0.75 -17.59
CA CYS A 124 -8.24 -1.06 -17.94
C CYS A 124 -7.96 -2.57 -18.02
N ALA A 125 -8.54 -3.40 -17.15
CA ALA A 125 -8.32 -4.84 -17.18
C ALA A 125 -9.04 -5.55 -18.33
N PHE A 126 -10.20 -5.04 -18.77
CA PHE A 126 -10.95 -5.67 -19.85
C PHE A 126 -10.40 -5.35 -21.25
N LEU A 127 -9.72 -4.21 -21.45
CA LEU A 127 -9.19 -3.82 -22.75
C LEU A 127 -8.26 -4.88 -23.41
N PRO A 128 -7.28 -5.49 -22.71
CA PRO A 128 -6.42 -6.52 -23.29
C PRO A 128 -7.13 -7.83 -23.67
N LEU A 129 -8.40 -8.05 -23.25
CA LEU A 129 -9.18 -9.20 -23.69
C LEU A 129 -9.56 -9.12 -25.17
N PHE A 130 -9.84 -7.92 -25.69
CA PHE A 130 -10.24 -7.72 -27.09
C PHE A 130 -9.13 -8.09 -28.07
N THR A 131 -7.87 -8.02 -27.63
CA THR A 131 -6.69 -8.38 -28.43
C THR A 131 -6.10 -9.72 -28.03
N SER A 132 -6.83 -10.54 -27.25
CA SER A 132 -6.38 -11.85 -26.74
C SER A 132 -4.98 -11.81 -26.13
N SER A 133 -4.67 -10.75 -25.39
CA SER A 133 -3.30 -10.49 -24.95
C SER A 133 -2.96 -11.14 -23.62
N TYR A 134 -3.88 -11.78 -22.90
CA TYR A 134 -3.56 -12.55 -21.70
C TYR A 134 -3.03 -13.95 -22.05
N THR A 135 -1.79 -14.23 -21.65
CA THR A 135 -1.03 -15.45 -21.99
C THR A 135 -0.14 -15.85 -20.81
N ASN A 136 0.36 -17.08 -20.79
CA ASN A 136 1.37 -17.52 -19.84
C ASN A 136 2.73 -16.89 -20.20
N THR A 137 3.31 -16.17 -19.25
CA THR A 137 4.58 -15.44 -19.45
C THR A 137 5.81 -16.14 -18.85
N GLY A 138 5.69 -17.45 -18.61
CA GLY A 138 6.75 -18.30 -18.07
C GLY A 138 6.78 -18.37 -16.53
N GLY A 139 5.64 -18.35 -15.85
CA GLY A 139 5.63 -18.46 -14.37
C GLY A 139 4.40 -17.87 -13.72
N TRP A 140 3.65 -17.06 -14.48
CA TRP A 140 2.31 -16.63 -14.18
C TRP A 140 1.65 -16.18 -15.49
N CYS A 141 0.33 -16.08 -15.47
CA CYS A 141 -0.40 -15.50 -16.58
C CYS A 141 -0.58 -13.99 -16.41
N TRP A 142 -0.26 -13.25 -17.46
CA TRP A 142 -0.49 -11.81 -17.52
C TRP A 142 -0.57 -11.35 -18.98
N ILE A 143 -0.65 -10.03 -19.21
CA ILE A 143 -0.62 -9.44 -20.56
C ILE A 143 0.68 -9.88 -21.24
N SER A 144 0.66 -10.25 -22.52
CA SER A 144 1.82 -10.75 -23.27
C SER A 144 2.98 -9.75 -23.33
N ASN A 145 4.22 -10.25 -23.24
CA ASN A 145 5.44 -9.50 -23.54
C ASN A 145 5.97 -9.72 -24.97
N THR A 146 5.49 -10.73 -25.68
CA THR A 146 5.97 -11.08 -27.02
C THR A 146 5.22 -10.35 -28.11
N GLN A 147 3.92 -10.13 -27.91
CA GLN A 147 3.08 -9.37 -28.82
C GLN A 147 3.34 -7.86 -28.65
N THR A 148 3.58 -7.14 -29.74
CA THR A 148 3.74 -5.67 -29.73
C THR A 148 2.56 -4.97 -29.08
N VAL A 149 1.34 -5.45 -29.35
CA VAL A 149 0.11 -4.95 -28.74
C VAL A 149 0.10 -5.17 -27.23
N GLY A 150 0.57 -6.32 -26.75
CA GLY A 150 0.69 -6.62 -25.32
C GLY A 150 1.69 -5.72 -24.60
N GLN A 151 2.82 -5.40 -25.24
CA GLN A 151 3.80 -4.43 -24.73
C GLN A 151 3.16 -3.05 -24.54
N VAL A 152 2.40 -2.57 -25.54
CA VAL A 152 1.68 -1.29 -25.45
C VAL A 152 0.67 -1.32 -24.30
N TRP A 153 -0.11 -2.39 -24.15
CA TRP A 153 -1.07 -2.51 -23.06
C TRP A 153 -0.43 -2.47 -21.68
N ARG A 154 0.71 -3.14 -21.47
CA ARG A 154 1.43 -3.11 -20.19
C ARG A 154 1.84 -1.69 -19.82
N TRP A 155 2.43 -0.95 -20.76
CA TRP A 155 2.86 0.43 -20.50
C TRP A 155 1.68 1.37 -20.29
N LEU A 156 0.67 1.31 -21.17
CA LEU A 156 -0.45 2.24 -21.16
C LEU A 156 -1.43 1.98 -19.99
N LEU A 157 -1.74 0.72 -19.70
CA LEU A 157 -2.81 0.33 -18.78
C LEU A 157 -2.31 -0.10 -17.41
N PHE A 158 -1.00 -0.28 -17.23
CA PHE A 158 -0.42 -0.65 -15.94
C PHE A 158 0.69 0.30 -15.48
N TYR A 159 1.84 0.34 -16.17
CA TYR A 159 2.99 1.11 -15.70
C TYR A 159 2.78 2.63 -15.76
N GLY A 160 2.07 3.14 -16.79
CA GLY A 160 1.70 4.54 -16.90
C GLY A 160 0.84 5.00 -15.72
N PRO A 161 -0.32 4.35 -15.45
CA PRO A 161 -1.13 4.63 -14.28
C PRO A 161 -0.39 4.47 -12.96
N LEU A 162 0.42 3.42 -12.81
CA LEU A 162 1.26 3.18 -11.63
C LEU A 162 2.15 4.37 -11.31
N TRP A 163 3.02 4.77 -12.25
CA TRP A 163 4.00 5.84 -12.01
C TRP A 163 3.33 7.22 -11.96
N SER A 164 2.20 7.40 -12.65
CA SER A 164 1.37 8.60 -12.49
C SER A 164 0.81 8.71 -11.07
N CYS A 165 0.31 7.60 -10.51
CA CYS A 165 -0.17 7.56 -9.12
C CYS A 165 0.97 7.77 -8.12
N VAL A 166 2.16 7.19 -8.36
CA VAL A 166 3.35 7.44 -7.53
C VAL A 166 3.73 8.93 -7.55
N GLY A 167 3.78 9.56 -8.72
CA GLY A 167 4.06 11.00 -8.84
C GLY A 167 3.00 11.86 -8.16
N TYR A 168 1.71 11.51 -8.33
CA TYR A 168 0.61 12.19 -7.68
C TYR A 168 0.62 12.06 -6.15
N ASN A 169 0.95 10.87 -5.64
CA ASN A 169 1.18 10.63 -4.22
C ASN A 169 2.28 11.57 -3.72
N ALA A 170 3.47 11.54 -4.34
CA ALA A 170 4.59 12.39 -3.96
C ALA A 170 4.20 13.88 -3.92
N TYR A 171 3.45 14.34 -4.92
CA TYR A 171 2.93 15.71 -4.98
C TYR A 171 1.98 16.04 -3.81
N CYS A 172 0.99 15.18 -3.53
CA CYS A 172 0.04 15.38 -2.43
C CYS A 172 0.75 15.43 -1.07
N TYR A 173 1.70 14.53 -0.84
CA TYR A 173 2.48 14.51 0.40
C TYR A 173 3.40 15.72 0.53
N TYR A 174 4.04 16.15 -0.56
CA TYR A 174 4.86 17.36 -0.57
C TYR A 174 4.02 18.60 -0.18
N LEU A 175 2.83 18.75 -0.77
CA LEU A 175 1.93 19.86 -0.42
C LEU A 175 1.44 19.79 1.02
N THR A 176 1.13 18.58 1.50
CA THR A 176 0.72 18.34 2.89
C THR A 176 1.82 18.76 3.86
N GLU A 177 3.07 18.36 3.62
CA GLU A 177 4.20 18.76 4.45
C GLU A 177 4.47 20.25 4.39
N LYS A 178 4.40 20.85 3.20
CA LYS A 178 4.59 22.29 3.02
C LYS A 178 3.52 23.09 3.77
N ALA A 179 2.25 22.70 3.64
CA ALA A 179 1.14 23.35 4.34
C ALA A 179 1.33 23.29 5.85
N MET A 180 1.69 22.13 6.38
CA MET A 180 1.97 21.95 7.80
C MET A 180 3.15 22.80 8.26
N LYS A 181 4.31 22.71 7.59
CA LYS A 181 5.48 23.55 7.96
C LYS A 181 5.13 25.04 7.97
N ASN A 182 4.35 25.50 6.99
CA ASN A 182 3.93 26.90 6.93
C ASN A 182 2.97 27.28 8.06
N MET A 183 1.98 26.44 8.40
CA MET A 183 1.02 26.74 9.47
C MET A 183 1.72 26.90 10.82
N PHE A 184 2.64 25.99 11.15
CA PHE A 184 3.33 25.99 12.43
C PHE A 184 4.45 27.04 12.49
N SER A 185 5.20 27.22 11.41
CA SER A 185 6.17 28.33 11.31
C SER A 185 5.49 29.70 11.45
N ASN A 186 4.28 29.89 10.90
CA ASN A 186 3.56 31.15 11.01
C ASN A 186 2.99 31.40 12.41
N GLN A 187 2.63 30.33 13.14
CA GLN A 187 2.14 30.43 14.50
C GLN A 187 3.27 30.50 15.54
N GLY A 188 4.54 30.37 15.13
CA GLY A 188 5.68 30.28 16.05
C GLY A 188 5.61 29.03 16.94
N THR A 189 4.75 28.06 16.60
CA THR A 189 4.53 26.83 17.37
C THR A 189 5.23 25.68 16.68
N GLU A 190 5.80 24.76 17.46
CA GLU A 190 6.30 23.52 16.88
C GLU A 190 5.15 22.61 16.44
N MET A 191 5.39 21.91 15.34
CA MET A 191 4.53 20.84 14.85
C MET A 191 4.39 19.72 15.90
N PRO A 192 3.18 19.40 16.39
CA PRO A 192 3.01 18.37 17.40
C PRO A 192 3.48 17.01 16.86
N THR A 193 4.18 16.27 17.70
CA THR A 193 4.81 14.98 17.37
C THR A 193 3.79 13.98 16.83
N LYS A 194 2.58 13.96 17.40
CA LYS A 194 1.45 13.12 16.94
C LYS A 194 1.09 13.35 15.46
N TYR A 195 1.13 14.59 14.98
CA TYR A 195 0.84 14.92 13.58
C TYR A 195 2.02 14.53 12.64
N LYS A 196 3.27 14.77 13.06
CA LYS A 196 4.46 14.32 12.32
C LYS A 196 4.43 12.80 12.14
N ALA A 197 4.12 12.06 13.21
CA ALA A 197 4.02 10.62 13.21
C ALA A 197 2.89 10.13 12.27
N LEU A 198 1.71 10.76 12.31
CA LEU A 198 0.60 10.44 11.40
C LEU A 198 1.00 10.58 9.92
N ILE A 199 1.63 11.70 9.53
CA ILE A 199 2.05 11.93 8.14
C ILE A 199 3.10 10.90 7.72
N LYS A 200 4.10 10.63 8.57
CA LYS A 200 5.14 9.62 8.29
C LYS A 200 4.55 8.23 8.07
N ARG A 201 3.57 7.84 8.89
CA ARG A 201 2.86 6.56 8.79
C ARG A 201 2.02 6.48 7.49
N LEU A 202 1.32 7.55 7.13
CA LEU A 202 0.54 7.60 5.88
C LEU A 202 1.41 7.60 4.62
N LYS A 203 2.62 8.14 4.68
CA LYS A 203 3.62 8.08 3.59
C LYS A 203 4.18 6.67 3.35
N LEU A 204 3.97 5.74 4.27
CA LEU A 204 4.52 4.40 4.15
C LEU A 204 3.88 3.61 2.99
N TYR A 205 2.58 3.76 2.75
CA TYR A 205 1.87 3.08 1.66
C TYR A 205 2.42 3.37 0.25
N PRO A 206 2.58 4.63 -0.19
CA PRO A 206 3.19 4.91 -1.50
C PRO A 206 4.68 4.54 -1.55
N LEU A 207 5.40 4.58 -0.42
CA LEU A 207 6.79 4.10 -0.38
C LEU A 207 6.85 2.58 -0.62
N ILE A 208 5.93 1.83 -0.01
CA ILE A 208 5.76 0.40 -0.28
C ILE A 208 5.49 0.17 -1.77
N LEU A 209 4.60 0.96 -2.37
CA LEU A 209 4.32 0.88 -3.80
C LEU A 209 5.60 1.06 -4.65
N VAL A 210 6.41 2.07 -4.35
CA VAL A 210 7.69 2.28 -5.06
C VAL A 210 8.62 1.08 -4.89
N VAL A 211 8.84 0.63 -3.65
CA VAL A 211 9.74 -0.49 -3.36
C VAL A 211 9.28 -1.77 -4.06
N CYS A 212 7.99 -2.07 -4.05
CA CYS A 212 7.41 -3.26 -4.66
C CYS A 212 7.52 -3.25 -6.19
N TRP A 213 7.26 -2.11 -6.83
CA TRP A 213 7.12 -2.02 -8.29
C TRP A 213 8.37 -1.57 -9.04
N THR A 214 9.38 -1.05 -8.35
CA THR A 214 10.64 -0.62 -8.96
C THR A 214 11.32 -1.80 -9.68
N TRP A 215 11.39 -2.97 -9.05
CA TRP A 215 12.01 -4.16 -9.65
C TRP A 215 11.29 -4.64 -10.90
N ALA A 216 9.95 -4.64 -10.88
CA ALA A 216 9.15 -4.98 -12.04
C ALA A 216 9.37 -3.98 -13.19
N THR A 217 9.47 -2.69 -12.88
CA THR A 217 9.71 -1.63 -13.86
C THR A 217 11.11 -1.73 -14.47
N ILE A 218 12.15 -1.93 -13.64
CA ILE A 218 13.53 -2.16 -14.11
C ILE A 218 13.56 -3.39 -15.02
N ASN A 219 12.91 -4.49 -14.62
CA ASN A 219 12.82 -5.68 -15.46
C ASN A 219 12.16 -5.36 -16.81
N ARG A 220 11.06 -4.60 -16.84
CA ARG A 220 10.42 -4.25 -18.11
C ARG A 220 11.28 -3.35 -18.99
N LEU A 221 11.97 -2.36 -18.42
CA LEU A 221 12.93 -1.54 -19.17
C LEU A 221 14.05 -2.41 -19.74
N GLN A 222 14.62 -3.31 -18.94
CA GLN A 222 15.65 -4.24 -19.39
C GLN A 222 15.16 -5.09 -20.58
N ASN A 223 13.96 -5.67 -20.49
CA ASN A 223 13.39 -6.46 -21.60
C ASN A 223 13.04 -5.61 -22.83
N ALA A 224 12.81 -4.29 -22.67
CA ALA A 224 12.56 -3.39 -23.80
C ALA A 224 13.86 -3.02 -24.54
N PHE A 225 14.97 -2.86 -23.82
CA PHE A 225 16.28 -2.54 -24.41
C PHE A 225 17.06 -3.77 -24.87
N SER A 226 16.85 -4.93 -24.23
CA SER A 226 17.57 -6.17 -24.54
C SER A 226 16.62 -7.37 -24.49
N PRO A 227 15.70 -7.48 -25.47
CA PRO A 227 14.67 -8.52 -25.50
C PRO A 227 15.24 -9.94 -25.60
N ASP A 228 16.39 -10.10 -26.27
CA ASP A 228 17.01 -11.41 -26.49
C ASP A 228 17.80 -11.92 -25.27
N ASN A 229 18.07 -11.05 -24.29
CA ASN A 229 18.88 -11.35 -23.11
C ASN A 229 18.12 -11.06 -21.80
N PRO A 230 17.04 -11.79 -21.48
CA PRO A 230 16.27 -11.57 -20.27
C PRO A 230 17.08 -11.98 -19.02
N VAL A 231 17.11 -11.10 -18.01
CA VAL A 231 17.89 -11.33 -16.78
C VAL A 231 17.03 -12.03 -15.72
N PHE A 232 17.28 -13.32 -15.47
CA PHE A 232 16.51 -14.13 -14.52
C PHE A 232 16.32 -13.51 -13.13
N TRP A 233 17.38 -12.93 -12.56
CA TRP A 233 17.32 -12.32 -11.23
C TRP A 233 16.37 -11.11 -11.15
N LEU A 234 16.15 -10.37 -12.24
CA LEU A 234 15.12 -9.32 -12.28
C LEU A 234 13.71 -9.90 -12.22
N TYR A 235 13.50 -11.11 -12.76
CA TYR A 235 12.23 -11.83 -12.63
C TYR A 235 12.03 -12.36 -11.20
N VAL A 236 13.10 -12.79 -10.53
CA VAL A 236 13.06 -13.19 -9.11
C VAL A 236 12.70 -12.00 -8.22
N LEU A 237 13.40 -10.86 -8.38
CA LEU A 237 13.18 -9.66 -7.58
C LEU A 237 11.78 -9.10 -7.78
N GLN A 238 11.29 -8.97 -9.02
CA GLN A 238 9.92 -8.50 -9.24
C GLN A 238 8.89 -9.46 -8.62
N SER A 239 9.11 -10.78 -8.71
CA SER A 239 8.17 -11.78 -8.21
C SER A 239 8.08 -11.70 -6.68
N LEU A 240 9.24 -11.63 -6.02
CA LEU A 240 9.37 -11.48 -4.57
C LEU A 240 8.67 -10.20 -4.06
N PHE A 241 9.10 -9.05 -4.57
CA PHE A 241 8.67 -7.75 -4.03
C PHE A 241 7.21 -7.44 -4.32
N ARG A 242 6.71 -7.84 -5.50
CA ARG A 242 5.29 -7.73 -5.82
C ARG A 242 4.43 -8.60 -4.91
N SER A 243 4.87 -9.83 -4.62
CA SER A 243 4.14 -10.75 -3.73
C SER A 243 4.12 -10.27 -2.28
N LEU A 244 5.12 -9.49 -1.87
CA LEU A 244 5.24 -8.93 -0.52
C LEU A 244 4.43 -7.66 -0.26
N GLN A 245 3.83 -7.03 -1.27
CA GLN A 245 3.13 -5.75 -1.12
C GLN A 245 2.07 -5.78 0.00
N GLY A 246 1.23 -6.80 0.04
CA GLY A 246 0.18 -6.95 1.04
C GLY A 246 0.73 -7.13 2.47
N LEU A 247 1.83 -7.89 2.64
CA LEU A 247 2.52 -8.00 3.92
C LEU A 247 3.07 -6.65 4.38
N LEU A 248 3.71 -5.90 3.49
CA LEU A 248 4.24 -4.58 3.82
C LEU A 248 3.12 -3.60 4.18
N ASN A 249 1.98 -3.66 3.48
CA ASN A 249 0.77 -2.90 3.82
C ASN A 249 0.23 -3.30 5.21
N CYS A 250 0.30 -4.59 5.57
CA CYS A 250 -0.08 -5.08 6.90
C CYS A 250 0.85 -4.55 7.99
N VAL A 251 2.16 -4.56 7.76
CA VAL A 251 3.13 -3.95 8.68
C VAL A 251 2.80 -2.47 8.85
N ALA A 252 2.63 -1.73 7.76
CA ALA A 252 2.26 -0.32 7.80
C ALA A 252 0.96 -0.04 8.56
N TYR A 253 -0.03 -0.92 8.43
CA TYR A 253 -1.28 -0.84 9.18
C TYR A 253 -1.09 -1.15 10.66
N GLY A 254 -0.32 -2.18 11.00
CA GLY A 254 -0.02 -2.58 12.39
C GLY A 254 0.88 -1.61 13.15
N LEU A 255 1.65 -0.76 12.46
CA LEU A 255 2.42 0.33 13.07
C LEU A 255 1.54 1.49 13.56
N GLN A 256 0.23 1.48 13.28
CA GLN A 256 -0.67 2.55 13.74
C GLN A 256 -1.06 2.30 15.21
N PRO A 257 -0.88 3.27 16.13
CA PRO A 257 -1.15 3.08 17.56
C PRO A 257 -2.58 2.66 17.84
N ASN A 258 -3.56 3.21 17.12
CA ASN A 258 -4.96 2.83 17.27
C ASN A 258 -5.18 1.34 17.00
N VAL A 259 -4.44 0.77 16.04
CA VAL A 259 -4.51 -0.66 15.69
C VAL A 259 -3.84 -1.48 16.79
N ARG A 260 -2.63 -1.10 17.23
CA ARG A 260 -1.92 -1.77 18.33
C ARG A 260 -2.75 -1.79 19.62
N LYS A 261 -3.25 -0.63 20.05
CA LYS A 261 -4.08 -0.49 21.26
C LYS A 261 -5.32 -1.40 21.20
N CYS A 262 -6.01 -1.48 20.06
CA CYS A 262 -7.15 -2.40 19.91
C CYS A 262 -6.75 -3.88 20.04
N TRP A 263 -5.64 -4.28 19.45
CA TRP A 263 -5.15 -5.66 19.55
C TRP A 263 -4.65 -6.00 20.94
N VAL A 264 -3.96 -5.08 21.62
CA VAL A 264 -3.50 -5.25 23.01
C VAL A 264 -4.69 -5.40 23.95
N GLU A 265 -5.69 -4.51 23.88
CA GLU A 265 -6.93 -4.61 24.66
C GLU A 265 -7.67 -5.94 24.40
N TRP A 266 -7.70 -6.39 23.15
CA TRP A 266 -8.35 -7.66 22.80
C TRP A 266 -7.60 -8.88 23.34
N LEU A 267 -6.26 -8.86 23.29
CA LEU A 267 -5.40 -9.92 23.83
C LEU A 267 -5.38 -9.92 25.37
N SER A 268 -5.44 -8.76 26.01
CA SER A 268 -5.48 -8.64 27.48
C SER A 268 -6.76 -9.20 28.08
N ASN A 269 -7.87 -9.12 27.35
CA ASN A 269 -9.15 -9.70 27.76
C ASN A 269 -9.20 -11.23 27.61
N ARG A 270 -8.12 -11.89 27.17
CA ARG A 270 -8.01 -13.35 27.14
C ARG A 270 -7.07 -13.87 28.23
N PRO A 271 -7.46 -14.91 28.99
CA PRO A 271 -6.73 -15.34 30.19
C PRO A 271 -5.36 -16.00 29.95
N ARG A 272 -4.84 -16.12 28.71
CA ARG A 272 -3.61 -16.87 28.40
C ARG A 272 -2.47 -16.05 27.77
N THR A 273 -2.56 -14.72 27.74
CA THR A 273 -1.68 -13.86 26.92
C THR A 273 -0.86 -12.83 27.71
N GLY A 274 -0.74 -12.97 29.03
CA GLY A 274 -0.08 -12.00 29.92
C GLY A 274 1.30 -11.51 29.45
N TRP A 275 2.23 -12.43 29.16
CA TRP A 275 3.60 -12.06 28.76
C TRP A 275 3.67 -11.26 27.44
N LEU A 276 2.76 -11.52 26.49
CA LEU A 276 2.72 -10.83 25.20
C LEU A 276 2.10 -9.43 25.36
N VAL A 277 1.08 -9.33 26.23
CA VAL A 277 0.41 -8.07 26.55
C VAL A 277 1.38 -7.13 27.28
N ASP A 278 2.14 -7.63 28.25
CA ASP A 278 3.13 -6.83 28.98
C ASP A 278 4.19 -6.27 28.04
N LYS A 279 4.68 -7.08 27.09
CA LYS A 279 5.67 -6.62 26.11
C LYS A 279 5.13 -5.54 25.17
N LEU A 280 3.94 -5.73 24.61
CA LEU A 280 3.32 -4.76 23.70
C LEU A 280 2.95 -3.46 24.42
N ARG A 281 2.54 -3.54 25.69
CA ARG A 281 2.23 -2.38 26.52
C ARG A 281 3.48 -1.57 26.84
N VAL A 282 4.59 -2.25 27.20
CA VAL A 282 5.89 -1.58 27.38
C VAL A 282 6.36 -0.93 26.09
N ASP A 283 6.16 -1.54 24.92
CA ASP A 283 6.54 -0.90 23.64
C ASP A 283 5.70 0.35 23.33
N ASP A 284 4.39 0.34 23.65
CA ASP A 284 3.51 1.52 23.51
C ASP A 284 3.84 2.60 24.56
N ASP A 285 4.07 2.21 25.83
CA ASP A 285 4.45 3.14 26.92
C ASP A 285 5.85 3.73 26.67
N VAL A 286 6.79 2.99 26.07
CA VAL A 286 8.10 3.52 25.65
C VAL A 286 8.00 4.45 24.42
N GLU A 287 7.04 4.22 23.52
CA GLU A 287 6.72 5.17 22.45
C GLU A 287 6.08 6.45 23.04
N ASP A 288 5.12 6.33 23.96
CA ASP A 288 4.47 7.47 24.63
C ASP A 288 5.47 8.21 25.58
N ASP A 289 6.34 7.53 26.34
CA ASP A 289 7.37 8.11 27.22
C ASP A 289 8.51 8.79 26.45
N LYS A 290 8.87 8.29 25.26
CA LYS A 290 9.79 9.01 24.36
C LYS A 290 9.15 10.27 23.80
N GLU A 291 7.82 10.28 23.64
CA GLU A 291 7.07 11.45 23.21
C GLU A 291 6.86 12.46 24.35
N GLU A 292 6.66 12.02 25.61
CA GLU A 292 6.54 12.88 26.81
C GLU A 292 7.90 13.35 27.37
N GLY A 293 8.96 12.55 27.23
CA GLY A 293 10.32 12.91 27.66
C GLY A 293 10.96 14.03 26.83
N GLU A 294 10.48 14.28 25.61
CA GLU A 294 10.79 15.49 24.83
C GLU A 294 9.91 16.71 25.23
N GLU A 295 8.86 16.52 26.03
CA GLU A 295 7.86 17.54 26.39
C GLU A 295 8.21 18.28 27.71
N ILE A 296 9.19 17.80 28.50
CA ILE A 296 9.46 18.32 29.87
C ILE A 296 10.53 19.43 29.93
N ASP A 297 11.32 19.68 28.89
CA ASP A 297 12.40 20.68 28.98
C ASP A 297 11.98 22.15 28.69
N ASP A 298 10.73 22.43 28.27
CA ASP A 298 10.33 23.78 27.83
C ASP A 298 9.06 24.36 28.48
N VAL A 299 8.95 24.28 29.81
CA VAL A 299 8.03 25.16 30.57
C VAL A 299 8.79 25.92 31.66
N LYS A 300 9.54 26.96 31.25
CA LYS A 300 9.85 28.10 32.12
C LYS A 300 8.89 29.25 31.82
N LYS A 301 7.91 29.47 32.71
CA LYS A 301 7.25 30.77 32.94
C LYS A 301 8.31 31.81 33.38
N PRO A 302 8.22 33.12 33.08
CA PRO A 302 7.20 34.06 33.62
C PRO A 302 6.81 35.18 32.58
N VAL A 303 5.96 36.19 32.79
CA VAL A 303 5.84 37.23 33.85
C VAL A 303 4.50 37.96 33.68
N GLU A 304 3.80 38.24 34.78
CA GLU A 304 2.72 39.24 34.89
C GLU A 304 3.29 40.66 34.70
N ALA A 305 2.69 41.47 33.84
CA ALA A 305 2.98 42.90 33.77
C ALA A 305 1.70 43.70 34.01
N ASP A 306 1.70 44.36 35.16
CA ASP A 306 0.85 45.49 35.53
C ASP A 306 0.72 46.52 34.39
N THR A 307 -0.46 47.13 34.27
CA THR A 307 -0.55 48.51 33.78
C THR A 307 -1.71 49.24 34.48
N MET A 308 -1.37 49.89 35.59
CA MET A 308 -2.01 51.14 36.01
C MET A 308 -1.27 52.29 35.34
N LEU A 309 -1.97 53.04 34.47
CA LEU A 309 -1.99 54.51 34.35
C LEU A 309 -2.89 54.90 33.17
#